data_AF-A0A367Q7S0-F1
#
_entry.id   AF-A0A367Q7S0-F1
#
_cell.length_a   1.000
_cell.length_b   1.000
_cell.length_c   1.000
_cell.angle_alpha   90.00
_cell.angle_beta   90.00
_cell.angle_gamma   90.00
#
_symmetry.space_group_name_H-M   'P 1'
#
loop_
_entity.id
_entity.type
_entity.pdbx_description
1 polymer ?
#
loop_
_entity_poly.entity_id
_entity_poly.type
_entity_poly.pdbx_seq_one_letter_code
_entity_poly.pdbx_strand_id
1 'polypeptide(L)'
;MIDNELNGILRGAKLEHNTDIHDPFGNSKIAELVIRRVQNYQGGYDFGFKLSDSGEFQFLTRDGSKRDAQKFMETLTPWYAKENAIAALIAQGFEIEQQTESNGEIIVTASKWA
;
A
#
# COMPACT_ATOMS: atom_id res chain seq x y z
N MET A 1 -1.76 -14.06 -6.86
CA MET A 1 -2.35 -13.05 -7.78
C MET A 1 -2.98 -11.96 -6.92
N ILE A 2 -2.17 -11.02 -6.45
CA ILE A 2 -2.62 -9.72 -5.91
C ILE A 2 -2.92 -8.71 -7.04
N ASP A 3 -2.68 -9.12 -8.29
CA ASP A 3 -2.67 -8.26 -9.49
C ASP A 3 -4.00 -7.66 -9.93
N ASN A 4 -5.13 -7.95 -9.28
CA ASN A 4 -6.40 -7.38 -9.72
C ASN A 4 -7.03 -6.37 -8.75
N GLU A 5 -6.82 -6.48 -7.44
CA GLU A 5 -7.54 -5.62 -6.49
C GLU A 5 -6.78 -4.33 -6.16
N LEU A 6 -5.47 -4.42 -5.86
CA LEU A 6 -4.63 -3.23 -5.66
C LEU A 6 -4.37 -2.46 -6.95
N ASN A 7 -4.22 -3.16 -8.08
CA ASN A 7 -4.11 -2.51 -9.38
C ASN A 7 -5.33 -1.64 -9.67
N GLY A 8 -6.55 -2.04 -9.27
CA GLY A 8 -7.71 -1.16 -9.36
C GLY A 8 -7.62 0.09 -8.46
N ILE A 9 -7.02 -0.03 -7.28
CA ILE A 9 -6.91 1.03 -6.26
C ILE A 9 -5.82 2.05 -6.61
N LEU A 10 -4.66 1.59 -7.09
CA LEU A 10 -3.48 2.42 -7.34
C LEU A 10 -3.30 2.81 -8.81
N ARG A 11 -4.02 2.18 -9.75
CA ARG A 11 -3.89 2.53 -11.18
C ARG A 11 -4.36 3.96 -11.43
N GLY A 12 -3.42 4.79 -11.89
CA GLY A 12 -3.63 6.22 -12.12
C GLY A 12 -3.72 7.05 -10.84
N ALA A 13 -3.45 6.45 -9.67
CA ALA A 13 -3.39 7.19 -8.43
C ALA A 13 -2.18 8.13 -8.40
N LYS A 14 -2.28 9.21 -7.62
CA LYS A 14 -1.20 10.17 -7.39
C LYS A 14 -0.82 10.19 -5.92
N LEU A 15 0.46 10.34 -5.62
CA LEU A 15 0.95 10.57 -4.27
C LEU A 15 1.10 12.08 -4.05
N GLU A 16 0.53 12.57 -2.96
CA GLU A 16 0.67 13.94 -2.49
C GLU A 16 1.23 13.94 -1.07
N HIS A 17 1.89 15.04 -0.70
CA HIS A 17 2.54 15.20 0.59
C HIS A 17 1.98 16.41 1.33
N ASN A 18 1.87 16.32 2.66
CA ASN A 18 1.43 17.43 3.53
C ASN A 18 0.15 18.10 3.02
N THR A 19 -0.83 17.29 2.65
CA THR A 19 -2.06 17.75 2.01
C THR A 19 -3.26 17.39 2.87
N ASP A 20 -4.29 18.22 2.80
CA ASP A 20 -5.54 18.01 3.49
C ASP A 20 -6.40 16.90 2.85
N ILE A 21 -7.06 16.17 3.74
CA ILE A 21 -8.08 15.17 3.44
C ILE A 21 -9.35 15.65 4.13
N HIS A 22 -10.47 15.65 3.40
CA HIS A 22 -11.77 16.04 3.92
C HIS A 22 -12.64 14.83 4.21
N ASP A 23 -13.40 14.90 5.30
CA ASP A 23 -14.53 14.01 5.52
C ASP A 23 -15.83 14.55 4.87
N PRO A 24 -16.88 13.73 4.71
CA PRO A 24 -18.16 14.16 4.12
C PRO A 24 -18.93 15.20 4.93
N PHE A 25 -18.50 15.48 6.17
CA PHE A 25 -19.10 16.49 7.05
C PHE A 25 -18.35 17.82 7.00
N GLY A 26 -17.33 17.92 6.15
CA GLY A 26 -16.53 19.13 5.93
C GLY A 26 -15.34 19.29 6.87
N ASN A 27 -15.05 18.32 7.73
CA ASN A 27 -13.85 18.38 8.57
C ASN A 27 -12.61 17.99 7.77
N SER A 28 -11.53 18.76 7.91
CA SER A 28 -10.25 18.49 7.27
C SER A 28 -9.21 18.00 8.26
N LYS A 29 -8.35 17.06 7.85
CA LYS A 29 -7.12 16.69 8.54
C LYS A 29 -5.95 16.81 7.58
N ILE A 30 -4.81 17.30 8.05
CA ILE A 30 -3.57 17.28 7.27
C ILE A 30 -2.95 15.90 7.39
N ALA A 31 -2.77 15.25 6.26
CA ALA A 31 -2.03 14.00 6.14
C ALA A 31 -0.61 14.31 5.64
N GLU A 32 0.36 13.56 6.14
CA GLU A 32 1.74 13.64 5.65
C GLU A 32 1.86 13.02 4.25
N LEU A 33 1.09 11.96 3.99
CA LEU A 33 1.01 11.30 2.70
C LEU A 33 -0.46 11.11 2.32
N VAL A 34 -0.81 11.42 1.07
CA VAL A 34 -2.13 11.14 0.52
C VAL A 34 -2.00 10.39 -0.80
N ILE A 35 -2.60 9.23 -0.90
CA ILE A 35 -2.77 8.52 -2.17
C ILE A 35 -4.12 8.93 -2.75
N ARG A 36 -4.09 9.85 -3.73
CA ARG A 36 -5.26 10.27 -4.50
C ARG A 36 -5.62 9.21 -5.51
N ARG A 37 -6.80 8.62 -5.39
CA ARG A 37 -7.22 7.50 -6.26
C ARG A 37 -8.05 7.99 -7.43
N VAL A 38 -7.99 7.30 -8.57
CA VAL A 38 -8.90 7.58 -9.70
C VAL A 38 -10.30 7.15 -9.29
N GLN A 39 -11.18 8.13 -9.08
CA GLN A 39 -12.54 7.88 -8.61
C GLN A 39 -13.39 7.26 -9.73
N ASN A 40 -13.67 5.95 -9.63
CA ASN A 40 -14.54 5.26 -10.58
C ASN A 40 -15.99 5.09 -10.07
N TYR A 41 -16.28 5.41 -8.81
CA TYR A 41 -17.63 5.32 -8.22
C TYR A 41 -17.79 6.36 -7.10
N GLN A 42 -19.03 6.74 -6.78
CA GLN A 42 -19.49 7.73 -5.77
C GLN A 42 -19.10 7.41 -4.30
N GLY A 43 -17.87 6.99 -4.06
CA GLY A 43 -17.32 6.63 -2.75
C GLY A 43 -15.81 6.38 -2.74
N GLY A 44 -15.07 6.77 -3.79
CA GLY A 44 -13.61 6.66 -3.83
C GLY A 44 -12.95 7.73 -2.97
N TYR A 45 -12.74 7.45 -1.68
CA TYR A 45 -12.01 8.36 -0.79
C TYR A 45 -10.50 8.16 -0.92
N ASP A 46 -9.74 9.25 -0.86
CA ASP A 46 -8.28 9.20 -0.85
C ASP A 46 -7.76 8.54 0.42
N PHE A 47 -6.56 7.96 0.35
CA PHE A 47 -5.93 7.33 1.51
C PHE A 47 -4.92 8.29 2.13
N GLY A 48 -5.27 8.86 3.29
CA GLY A 48 -4.38 9.71 4.06
C GLY A 48 -3.59 8.90 5.09
N PHE A 49 -2.33 9.27 5.31
CA PHE A 49 -1.46 8.70 6.33
C PHE A 49 -0.80 9.82 7.12
N LYS A 50 -0.55 9.55 8.39
CA LYS A 50 0.24 10.42 9.26
C LYS A 50 1.27 9.56 9.99
N LEU A 51 2.49 10.04 10.12
CA LEU A 51 3.49 9.37 10.91
C LEU A 51 3.17 9.62 12.40
N SER A 52 3.08 8.55 13.17
CA SER A 52 2.96 8.66 14.62
C SER A 52 4.30 9.06 15.24
N ASP A 53 4.25 9.49 16.50
CA ASP A 53 5.46 9.74 17.30
C ASP A 53 6.31 8.46 17.52
N SER A 54 5.72 7.27 17.33
CA SER A 54 6.43 5.99 17.33
C SER A 54 7.12 5.65 16.00
N GLY A 55 6.96 6.49 14.97
CA GLY A 55 7.50 6.24 13.64
C GLY A 55 6.68 5.27 12.78
N GLU A 56 5.43 4.98 13.17
CA GLU A 56 4.53 4.12 12.41
C GLU A 56 3.53 4.95 11.62
N PHE A 57 3.23 4.55 10.38
CA PHE A 57 2.19 5.22 9.60
C PHE A 57 0.80 4.85 10.12
N GLN A 58 0.08 5.85 10.63
CA GLN A 58 -1.32 5.75 10.99
C GLN A 58 -2.19 6.14 9.80
N PHE A 59 -3.13 5.26 9.46
CA PHE A 59 -4.08 5.52 8.41
C PHE A 59 -5.14 6.53 8.90
N LEU A 60 -5.21 7.67 8.23
CA LEU A 60 -6.25 8.67 8.44
C LEU A 60 -7.48 8.26 7.64
N THR A 61 -8.28 7.35 8.21
CA THR A 61 -9.54 6.92 7.59
C THR A 61 -10.62 7.98 7.73
N ARG A 62 -11.54 8.06 6.76
CA ARG A 62 -12.93 8.48 7.02
C ARG A 62 -13.54 7.49 8.02
N ASP A 63 -14.37 7.93 8.97
CA ASP A 63 -15.01 7.02 9.94
C ASP A 63 -15.82 5.87 9.28
N GLY A 64 -16.31 6.07 8.05
CA GLY A 64 -17.00 5.06 7.24
C GLY A 64 -16.13 4.26 6.26
N SER A 65 -14.85 4.55 6.09
CA SER A 65 -13.94 3.86 5.13
C SER A 65 -13.02 2.84 5.79
N LYS A 66 -13.28 2.46 7.05
CA LYS A 66 -12.45 1.52 7.83
C LYS A 66 -12.27 0.18 7.10
N ARG A 67 -13.31 -0.30 6.42
CA ARG A 67 -13.27 -1.55 5.64
C ARG A 67 -12.34 -1.48 4.42
N ASP A 68 -12.36 -0.37 3.69
CA ASP A 68 -11.50 -0.20 2.51
C ASP A 68 -10.04 0.03 2.91
N ALA A 69 -9.82 0.74 4.02
CA ALA A 69 -8.50 0.89 4.62
C ALA A 69 -7.94 -0.44 5.13
N GLN A 70 -8.77 -1.25 5.81
CA GLN A 70 -8.36 -2.58 6.25
C GLN A 70 -7.99 -3.47 5.05
N LYS A 71 -8.83 -3.54 4.02
CA LYS A 71 -8.51 -4.29 2.79
C LYS A 71 -7.24 -3.79 2.12
N PHE A 72 -7.05 -2.48 2.04
CA PHE A 72 -5.85 -1.89 1.50
C PHE A 72 -4.61 -2.31 2.29
N MET A 73 -4.64 -2.25 3.62
CA MET A 73 -3.52 -2.66 4.48
C MET A 73 -3.26 -4.17 4.43
N GLU A 74 -4.32 -4.99 4.42
CA GLU A 74 -4.24 -6.45 4.25
C GLU A 74 -3.57 -6.83 2.93
N THR A 75 -3.72 -6.00 1.90
CA THR A 75 -3.09 -6.24 0.60
C THR A 75 -1.69 -5.61 0.49
N LEU A 76 -1.48 -4.42 1.08
CA LEU A 76 -0.20 -3.70 1.02
C LEU A 76 0.87 -4.40 1.85
N THR A 77 0.52 -4.96 3.01
CA THR A 77 1.51 -5.51 3.96
C THR A 77 2.27 -6.71 3.36
N PRO A 78 1.60 -7.74 2.78
CA PRO A 78 2.29 -8.84 2.11
C PRO A 78 3.10 -8.37 0.91
N TRP A 79 2.58 -7.40 0.15
CA TRP A 79 3.28 -6.84 -1.00
C TRP A 79 4.59 -6.15 -0.59
N TYR A 80 4.54 -5.27 0.42
CA TYR A 80 5.71 -4.59 0.97
C TYR A 80 6.75 -5.58 1.53
N ALA A 81 6.31 -6.60 2.27
CA ALA A 81 7.21 -7.64 2.78
C ALA A 81 7.94 -8.37 1.64
N LYS A 82 7.21 -8.72 0.58
CA LYS A 82 7.78 -9.36 -0.61
C LYS A 82 8.79 -8.45 -1.33
N GLU A 83 8.42 -7.21 -1.65
CA GLU A 83 9.32 -6.29 -2.37
C GLU A 83 10.61 -6.05 -1.59
N ASN A 84 10.52 -5.91 -0.26
CA ASN A 84 11.71 -5.79 0.59
C ASN A 84 12.57 -7.06 0.61
N ALA A 85 11.97 -8.24 0.68
CA ALA A 85 12.71 -9.50 0.64
C ALA A 85 13.48 -9.64 -0.69
N ILE A 86 12.82 -9.32 -1.81
CA ILE A 86 13.45 -9.31 -3.14
C ILE A 86 14.59 -8.29 -3.20
N ALA A 87 14.36 -7.05 -2.75
CA ALA A 87 15.39 -6.01 -2.74
C ALA A 87 16.60 -6.41 -1.88
N ALA A 88 16.38 -7.04 -0.73
CA ALA A 88 17.45 -7.53 0.14
C ALA A 88 18.26 -8.67 -0.50
N LEU A 89 17.62 -9.59 -1.22
CA LEU A 89 18.29 -10.66 -1.97
C LEU A 89 19.16 -10.09 -3.09
N ILE A 90 18.62 -9.16 -3.87
CA ILE A 90 19.35 -8.48 -4.95
C ILE A 90 20.56 -7.71 -4.39
N ALA A 91 20.39 -6.98 -3.28
CA ALA A 91 21.49 -6.26 -2.63
C ALA A 91 22.62 -7.18 -2.14
N GLN A 92 22.31 -8.44 -1.86
CA GLN A 92 23.28 -9.48 -1.50
C GLN A 92 23.89 -10.18 -2.72
N GLY A 93 23.51 -9.80 -3.93
CA GLY A 93 24.03 -10.35 -5.19
C GLY A 93 23.35 -11.66 -5.61
N PHE A 94 22.15 -11.94 -5.14
CA PHE A 94 21.33 -13.04 -5.66
C PHE A 94 20.56 -12.58 -6.91
N GLU A 95 20.38 -13.51 -7.84
CA GLU A 95 19.47 -13.38 -8.99
C GLU A 95 18.14 -14.04 -8.64
N ILE A 96 17.02 -13.35 -8.89
CA ILE A 96 15.68 -13.87 -8.62
C ILE A 96 15.23 -14.73 -9.79
N GLU A 97 15.00 -16.01 -9.55
CA GLU A 97 14.62 -16.98 -10.59
C GLU A 97 13.11 -17.12 -10.71
N GLN A 98 12.42 -17.16 -9.56
CA GLN A 98 10.98 -17.43 -9.52
C GLN A 98 10.32 -16.77 -8.31
N GLN A 99 9.08 -16.33 -8.51
CA GLN A 99 8.18 -15.89 -7.46
C GLN A 99 6.88 -16.68 -7.59
N THR A 100 6.44 -17.34 -6.51
CA THR A 100 5.13 -17.97 -6.43
C THR A 100 4.36 -17.45 -5.23
N GLU A 101 3.04 -17.38 -5.38
CA GLU A 101 2.12 -16.96 -4.33
C GLU A 101 1.00 -18.00 -4.24
N SER A 102 0.84 -18.60 -3.06
CA SER A 102 -0.17 -19.63 -2.82
C SER A 102 -0.63 -19.57 -1.37
N ASN A 103 -1.94 -19.58 -1.13
CA ASN A 103 -2.54 -19.61 0.22
C ASN A 103 -2.03 -18.51 1.18
N GLY A 104 -1.69 -17.33 0.67
CA GLY A 104 -1.16 -16.22 1.47
C GLY A 104 0.33 -16.33 1.78
N GLU A 105 1.01 -17.40 1.32
CA GLU A 105 2.46 -17.54 1.37
C GLU A 105 3.08 -17.04 0.06
N ILE A 106 4.20 -16.34 0.19
CA ILE A 106 4.99 -15.86 -0.93
C ILE A 106 6.34 -16.56 -0.88
N ILE A 107 6.65 -17.34 -1.92
CA ILE A 107 7.91 -18.07 -2.06
C ILE A 107 8.73 -17.38 -3.15
N VAL A 108 9.93 -16.93 -2.77
CA VAL A 108 10.92 -16.34 -3.68
C VAL A 108 12.09 -17.30 -3.80
N THR A 109 12.30 -17.83 -5.00
CA THR A 109 13.47 -18.65 -5.33
C THR A 109 14.54 -17.74 -5.92
N ALA A 110 15.71 -17.73 -5.30
CA ALA A 110 16.85 -16.94 -5.76
C ALA A 110 18.13 -17.77 -5.69
N SER A 111 19.01 -17.57 -6.65
CA SER A 111 20.30 -18.23 -6.72
C SER A 111 21.41 -17.20 -6.73
N LYS A 112 22.60 -17.62 -6.30
CA LYS A 112 23.81 -16.81 -6.37
C LYS A 112 24.92 -17.69 -6.85
N TRP A 113 25.43 -17.38 -8.04
CA TRP A 113 26.61 -18.03 -8.57
C TRP A 113 27.83 -17.49 -7.81
N ALA A 114 28.60 -18.40 -7.21
CA ALA A 114 29.83 -18.11 -6.50
C ALA A 114 31.01 -17.98 -7.48
#